data_AF-A0A8C0Y1T2-F1
#
_entry.id   AF-A0A8C0Y1T2-F1
#
_cell.length_a   1.000
_cell.length_b   1.000
_cell.length_c   1.000
_cell.angle_alpha   90.00
_cell.angle_beta   90.00
_cell.angle_gamma   90.00
#
_symmetry.space_group_name_H-M   'P 1'
#
loop_
_entity.id
_entity.type
_entity.pdbx_description
1 polymer ?
#
loop_
_entity_poly.entity_id
_entity_poly.type
_entity_poly.pdbx_seq_one_letter_code
_entity_poly.pdbx_strand_id
1 'polypeptide(L)'
;MSEQMRIMRSKELPEELRDRIVARHRSGQGCKKNYAALKVPKSTVASIILKWKTFGTTRTLPRAGCPAKLSYRGRRALVREVKKNPKITVAELQRCSQEMGE
;
A
#
# COMPACT_ATOMS: atom_id res chain seq x y z
N MET A 1 33.16 -15.56 -7.91
CA MET A 1 32.63 -14.21 -7.64
C MET A 1 31.12 -14.23 -7.82
N SER A 2 30.35 -14.64 -6.81
CA SER A 2 28.87 -14.52 -6.88
C SER A 2 28.49 -13.12 -6.48
N GLU A 3 27.89 -12.38 -7.40
CA GLU A 3 27.15 -11.14 -7.13
C GLU A 3 26.17 -11.38 -5.97
N GLN A 4 26.57 -10.96 -4.78
CA GLN A 4 25.66 -10.84 -3.67
C GLN A 4 24.79 -9.63 -3.98
N MET A 5 23.52 -9.89 -4.31
CA MET A 5 22.53 -8.83 -4.44
C MET A 5 22.38 -8.16 -3.08
N ARG A 6 23.11 -7.06 -2.85
CA ARG A 6 23.03 -6.24 -1.65
C ARG A 6 21.61 -5.71 -1.55
N ILE A 7 20.76 -6.37 -0.76
CA ILE A 7 19.42 -5.89 -0.46
C ILE A 7 19.57 -4.56 0.28
N MET A 8 19.44 -3.45 -0.45
CA MET A 8 19.43 -2.11 0.13
C MET A 8 18.21 -2.00 1.05
N ARG A 9 18.40 -1.48 2.28
CA ARG A 9 17.37 -1.44 3.33
C ARG A 9 16.06 -0.73 2.93
N SER A 10 16.07 0.05 1.85
CA SER A 10 14.95 0.84 1.35
C SER A 10 14.34 0.33 0.05
N LYS A 11 14.95 -0.66 -0.61
CA LYS A 11 14.44 -1.21 -1.88
C LYS A 11 13.61 -2.45 -1.64
N GLU A 12 12.49 -2.52 -2.32
CA GLU A 12 11.66 -3.71 -2.31
C GLU A 12 12.37 -4.90 -2.97
N LEU A 13 12.05 -6.10 -2.51
CA LEU A 13 12.50 -7.32 -3.17
C LEU A 13 11.87 -7.44 -4.57
N PRO A 14 12.59 -7.97 -5.56
CA PRO A 14 12.02 -8.26 -6.87
C PRO A 14 10.79 -9.16 -6.78
N GLU A 15 9.81 -8.94 -7.66
CA GLU A 15 8.55 -9.70 -7.72
C GLU A 15 8.82 -11.20 -7.84
N GLU A 16 9.70 -11.60 -8.75
CA GLU A 16 10.10 -13.01 -8.94
C GLU A 16 10.60 -13.68 -7.66
N LEU A 17 11.34 -12.94 -6.84
CA LEU A 17 11.91 -13.48 -5.61
C LEU A 17 10.84 -13.60 -4.50
N ARG A 18 9.86 -12.70 -4.48
CA ARG A 18 8.67 -12.81 -3.61
C ARG A 18 7.80 -14.00 -4.02
N ASP A 19 7.62 -14.22 -5.32
CA ASP A 19 6.85 -15.36 -5.85
C ASP A 19 7.52 -16.70 -5.54
N ARG A 20 8.85 -16.78 -5.69
CA ARG A 20 9.63 -17.97 -5.31
C ARG A 20 9.49 -18.30 -3.82
N ILE A 21 9.44 -17.29 -2.94
CA ILE A 21 9.21 -17.49 -1.50
C ILE A 21 7.83 -18.13 -1.27
N VAL A 22 6.79 -17.60 -1.90
CA VAL A 22 5.42 -18.10 -1.74
C VAL A 22 5.26 -19.50 -2.36
N ALA A 23 5.84 -19.75 -3.53
CA ALA A 23 5.82 -21.07 -4.17
C ALA A 23 6.44 -22.14 -3.26
N ARG A 24 7.64 -21.89 -2.72
CA ARG A 24 8.28 -22.80 -1.76
C ARG A 24 7.46 -23.00 -0.49
N HIS A 25 6.84 -21.93 0.02
CA HIS A 25 5.99 -22.03 1.20
C HIS A 25 4.76 -22.91 0.95
N ARG A 26 4.12 -22.80 -0.23
CA ARG A 26 3.00 -23.66 -0.65
C ARG A 26 3.41 -25.13 -0.76
N SER A 27 4.64 -25.41 -1.18
CA SER A 27 5.22 -26.77 -1.19
C SER A 27 5.60 -27.30 0.21
N GLY A 28 5.16 -26.65 1.30
CA GLY A 28 5.41 -27.09 2.67
C GLY A 28 6.80 -26.74 3.20
N GLN A 29 7.61 -25.94 2.49
CA GLN A 29 8.91 -25.51 2.98
C GLN A 29 8.73 -24.42 4.06
N GLY A 30 9.24 -24.70 5.27
CA GLY A 30 9.22 -23.75 6.38
C GLY A 30 10.15 -22.55 6.16
N CYS A 31 9.91 -21.46 6.90
CA CYS A 31 10.63 -20.19 6.75
C CYS A 31 12.16 -20.33 6.88
N LYS A 32 12.65 -21.26 7.71
CA LYS A 32 14.10 -21.52 7.89
C LYS A 32 14.74 -22.04 6.59
N LYS A 33 14.07 -22.95 5.88
CA LYS A 33 14.57 -23.51 4.61
C LYS A 33 14.57 -22.45 3.51
N ASN A 34 13.54 -21.60 3.48
CA ASN A 34 13.43 -20.50 2.52
C ASN A 34 14.51 -19.42 2.74
N TYR A 35 14.77 -19.03 4.00
CA TYR A 35 15.86 -18.13 4.37
C TYR A 35 17.21 -18.63 3.86
N ALA A 36 17.54 -19.90 4.13
CA ALA A 36 18.81 -20.49 3.76
C ALA A 36 18.97 -20.61 2.24
N ALA A 37 17.92 -21.04 1.53
CA ALA A 37 17.96 -21.25 0.09
C ALA A 37 18.03 -19.94 -0.71
N LEU A 38 17.34 -18.89 -0.25
CA LEU A 38 17.20 -17.64 -1.00
C LEU A 38 18.14 -16.54 -0.50
N LYS A 39 18.87 -16.76 0.61
CA LYS A 39 19.76 -15.78 1.26
C LYS A 39 19.06 -14.45 1.59
N VAL A 40 17.75 -14.52 1.86
CA VAL A 40 16.90 -13.37 2.25
C VAL A 40 16.71 -13.39 3.76
N PRO A 41 16.75 -12.26 4.48
CA PRO A 41 16.52 -12.22 5.93
C PRO A 41 15.22 -12.92 6.37
N LYS A 42 15.28 -13.60 7.53
CA LYS A 42 14.16 -14.39 8.07
C LYS A 42 12.91 -13.54 8.31
N SER A 43 13.10 -12.30 8.78
CA SER A 43 12.02 -11.32 9.00
C SER A 43 11.28 -10.99 7.70
N THR A 44 12.02 -10.82 6.60
CA THR A 44 11.45 -10.53 5.28
C THR A 44 10.68 -11.72 4.70
N VAL A 45 11.20 -12.94 4.86
CA VAL A 45 10.47 -14.15 4.46
C VAL A 45 9.16 -14.27 5.25
N ALA A 46 9.20 -14.03 6.56
CA ALA A 46 8.03 -14.08 7.41
C ALA A 46 6.99 -13.00 7.05
N SER A 47 7.43 -11.77 6.78
CA SER A 47 6.52 -10.68 6.41
C SER A 47 5.85 -10.92 5.06
N ILE A 48 6.57 -11.47 4.08
CA ILE A 48 6.01 -11.86 2.77
C ILE A 48 4.96 -12.96 2.93
N ILE A 49 5.25 -14.00 3.71
CA ILE A 49 4.30 -15.10 3.96
C ILE A 49 3.06 -14.59 4.69
N LEU A 50 3.24 -13.77 5.73
CA LEU A 50 2.12 -13.18 6.46
C LEU A 50 1.23 -12.35 5.53
N LYS A 51 1.84 -11.46 4.74
CA LYS A 51 1.12 -10.65 3.76
C LYS A 51 0.36 -11.51 2.74
N TRP A 52 1.00 -12.55 2.22
CA TRP A 52 0.37 -13.47 1.28
C TRP A 52 -0.83 -14.19 1.91
N LYS A 53 -0.75 -14.61 3.18
CA LYS A 53 -1.89 -15.19 3.90
C LYS A 53 -3.03 -14.21 4.12
N THR A 54 -2.74 -12.93 4.35
CA THR A 54 -3.76 -11.89 4.59
C THR A 54 -4.43 -11.40 3.31
N PHE A 55 -3.66 -11.15 2.25
CA PHE A 55 -4.15 -10.46 1.05
C PHE A 55 -4.18 -11.35 -0.21
N GLY A 56 -3.59 -12.55 -0.16
CA GLY A 56 -3.48 -13.44 -1.32
C GLY A 56 -2.43 -13.01 -2.37
N THR A 57 -1.78 -11.86 -2.20
CA THR A 57 -0.88 -11.26 -3.19
C THR A 57 0.57 -11.18 -2.73
N THR A 58 1.51 -11.39 -3.65
CA THR A 58 2.96 -11.16 -3.48
C THR A 58 3.39 -9.75 -3.86
N ARG A 59 2.57 -9.06 -4.68
CA ARG A 59 2.79 -7.67 -5.10
C ARG A 59 2.77 -6.72 -3.91
N THR A 60 3.54 -5.65 -4.00
CA THR A 60 3.49 -4.58 -3.01
C THR A 60 2.22 -3.77 -3.19
N LEU A 61 1.56 -3.49 -2.05
CA LEU A 61 0.34 -2.72 -2.05
C LEU A 61 0.76 -1.26 -1.89
N PRO A 62 0.05 -0.32 -2.54
CA PRO A 62 0.28 1.09 -2.24
C PRO A 62 0.11 1.29 -0.74
N ARG A 63 0.99 2.12 -0.17
CA ARG A 63 0.90 2.46 1.25
C ARG A 63 -0.47 3.08 1.50
N ALA A 64 -1.14 2.66 2.56
CA ALA A 64 -2.35 3.31 3.00
C ALA A 64 -2.03 4.80 3.23
N GLY A 65 -2.61 5.66 2.40
CA GLY A 65 -2.53 7.11 2.57
C GLY A 65 -3.45 7.56 3.71
N CYS A 66 -3.44 8.86 3.98
CA CYS A 66 -4.43 9.45 4.86
C CYS A 66 -5.82 9.38 4.20
N PRO A 67 -6.86 8.88 4.89
CA PRO A 67 -8.23 9.00 4.41
C PRO A 67 -8.55 10.47 4.12
N ALA A 68 -9.26 10.72 3.03
CA ALA A 68 -9.62 12.08 2.69
C ALA A 68 -10.67 12.63 3.66
N LYS A 69 -10.51 13.89 4.07
CA LYS A 69 -11.45 14.57 5.00
C LYS A 69 -12.87 14.69 4.44
N LEU A 70 -12.96 14.87 3.12
CA LEU A 70 -14.23 15.03 2.42
C LEU A 70 -14.51 13.80 1.56
N SER A 71 -15.77 13.40 1.52
CA SER A 71 -16.26 12.40 0.59
C SER A 71 -16.09 12.87 -0.85
N TYR A 72 -16.25 11.93 -1.80
CA TYR A 72 -16.28 12.27 -3.22
C TYR A 72 -17.42 13.24 -3.55
N ARG A 73 -18.57 13.11 -2.88
CA ARG A 73 -19.74 13.96 -3.11
C ARG A 73 -19.51 15.37 -2.58
N GLY A 74 -19.02 15.53 -1.34
CA GLY A 74 -18.67 16.81 -0.75
C GLY A 74 -17.68 17.59 -1.60
N ARG A 75 -16.59 16.94 -2.05
CA ARG A 75 -15.63 17.57 -2.97
C ARG A 75 -16.27 18.07 -4.26
N ARG A 76 -17.12 17.26 -4.89
CA ARG A 76 -17.83 17.65 -6.12
C ARG A 76 -18.81 18.80 -5.89
N ALA A 77 -19.48 18.83 -4.74
CA ALA A 77 -20.40 19.91 -4.38
C ALA A 77 -19.65 21.24 -4.22
N LEU A 78 -18.56 21.25 -3.47
CA LEU A 78 -17.73 22.45 -3.29
C LEU A 78 -17.19 22.99 -4.61
N VAL A 79 -16.71 22.12 -5.50
CA VAL A 79 -16.23 22.53 -6.83
C VAL A 79 -17.34 23.18 -7.66
N ARG A 80 -18.58 22.69 -7.58
CA ARG A 80 -19.71 23.31 -8.27
C ARG A 80 -20.07 24.67 -7.67
N GLU A 81 -20.03 24.80 -6.35
CA GLU A 81 -20.36 26.05 -5.69
C GLU A 81 -19.35 27.15 -6.03
N VAL A 82 -18.05 26.82 -6.00
CA VAL A 82 -16.99 27.72 -6.47
C VAL A 82 -17.17 28.08 -7.95
N LYS A 83 -17.56 27.13 -8.80
CA LYS A 83 -17.78 27.39 -10.22
C LYS A 83 -18.99 28.31 -10.47
N LYS A 84 -20.05 28.18 -9.66
CA LYS A 84 -21.25 29.03 -9.73
C LYS A 84 -20.96 30.43 -9.23
N ASN A 85 -20.24 30.53 -8.11
CA ASN A 85 -19.91 31.77 -7.43
C ASN A 85 -18.39 31.87 -7.21
N PRO A 86 -17.60 32.33 -8.21
CA PRO A 86 -16.14 32.32 -8.14
C PRO A 86 -15.53 33.17 -7.02
N LYS A 87 -16.29 34.11 -6.46
CA LYS A 87 -15.87 34.99 -5.36
C LYS A 87 -16.27 34.50 -3.96
N ILE A 88 -16.82 33.28 -3.86
CA ILE A 88 -17.25 32.71 -2.59
C ILE A 88 -16.06 32.59 -1.62
N THR A 89 -16.29 32.92 -0.36
CA THR A 89 -15.25 32.85 0.68
C THR A 89 -15.11 31.43 1.22
N VAL A 90 -13.96 31.14 1.84
CA VAL A 90 -13.71 29.82 2.46
C VAL A 90 -14.70 29.54 3.60
N ALA A 91 -15.11 30.56 4.36
CA ALA A 91 -16.07 30.42 5.46
C ALA A 91 -17.46 30.01 4.95
N GLU A 92 -17.89 30.56 3.83
CA GLU A 92 -19.17 30.19 3.17
C GLU A 92 -19.10 28.75 2.64
N LEU A 93 -17.98 28.37 2.01
CA LEU A 93 -17.79 26.99 1.55
C LEU A 93 -17.79 25.97 2.69
N GLN A 94 -17.21 26.32 3.85
CA GLN A 94 -17.26 25.46 5.04
C GLN A 94 -18.69 25.28 5.54
N ARG A 95 -19.50 26.35 5.54
CA ARG A 95 -20.93 26.27 5.91
C ARG A 95 -21.70 25.39 4.93
N CYS A 96 -21.50 25.56 3.62
CA CYS A 96 -22.09 24.69 2.61
C CYS A 96 -21.65 23.24 2.77
N SER A 97 -20.40 22.97 3.19
CA SER A 97 -19.92 21.61 3.48
C SER A 97 -20.68 20.99 4.66
N GLN A 98 -20.85 21.74 5.75
CA GLN A 98 -21.57 21.29 6.95
C GLN A 98 -23.05 21.00 6.67
N GLU A 99 -23.72 21.85 5.89
CA GLU A 99 -25.12 21.65 5.47
C GLU A 99 -25.29 20.35 4.67
N MET A 100 -24.26 19.94 3.93
CA MET A 100 -24.25 18.71 3.13
C MET A 100 -23.89 17.45 3.94
N GLY A 101 -23.60 17.59 5.24
CA GLY A 101 -23.26 16.48 6.14
C GLY A 101 -21.84 15.94 5.98
N GLU A 102 -20.90 16.79 5.57
CA GLU A 102 -19.46 16.49 5.44
C GLU A 102 -18.64 17.03 6.61
#